data_AF-A0A7J6JQJ0-F1
#
_entry.id   AF-A0A7J6JQJ0-F1
#
_cell.length_a   1.000
_cell.length_b   1.000
_cell.length_c   1.000
_cell.angle_alpha   90.00
_cell.angle_beta   90.00
_cell.angle_gamma   90.00
#
_symmetry.space_group_name_H-M   'P 1'
#
loop_
_entity.id
_entity.type
_entity.pdbx_description
1 polymer ?
#
loop_
_entity_poly.entity_id
_entity_poly.type
_entity_poly.pdbx_seq_one_letter_code
_entity_poly.pdbx_strand_id
1 'polypeptide(L)'
;MVSKSALLLAYAAAIVSATPVQRRVVTELNEDAFKEAQQRDATATRAFSNVQIKTADGKCLFVDKLSGDFRANLTPIQVAQCGTKDGEGWDVITAGKHNDQAGSALIVSSLTQACANFDPRRAAGNQVLLFSCGGRADGGGQVTNSQLFTFSGGAGPLALQPENDKGKCFTVKGAVVDIADCNVSDQNQAFTFGGAAGSAGGATGGNENTNNDGQNGAQKPESSNAAPAATEAPAAGGCGGEDATITMTATATVKPGKGNAEAPAATAKPETTAPAAAAPASSAAPTAGTGGDNGAKNGNIPASNPTTPVPVSRAGGTLNPTAAAEANEFDNTATRSFIKAFIRAPNGQCLFIDPTAGDFRQNLIPVSLVECSGAANEQFDIVTKGKHNDGKDGAALVVSSLTNGCVSTDGRRADGDTVTMFSCGGRAAGEGLTNTGQLVKITGNSFVWTPVNDKATCVVPGNNGRLVTAACKGDSSETYTIVAGNGV
;
A
#
# COMPACT_ATOMS: atom_id res chain seq x y z
N MET A 1 48.75 -1.19 56.25
CA MET A 1 48.27 -0.24 55.22
C MET A 1 47.53 -1.04 54.16
N VAL A 2 46.21 -1.01 54.23
CA VAL A 2 45.29 -1.71 53.31
C VAL A 2 45.19 -0.83 52.06
N SER A 3 45.62 -1.31 50.90
CA SER A 3 45.55 -0.52 49.66
C SER A 3 45.18 -1.38 48.45
N LYS A 4 43.91 -1.22 48.05
CA LYS A 4 43.43 -1.14 46.66
C LYS A 4 43.55 -2.39 45.77
N SER A 5 43.21 -3.57 46.27
CA SER A 5 42.92 -4.76 45.44
C SER A 5 41.43 -4.94 45.09
N ALA A 6 40.64 -3.86 45.04
CA ALA A 6 39.21 -3.97 44.76
C ALA A 6 38.71 -2.73 44.00
N LEU A 7 38.92 -2.70 42.68
CA LEU A 7 38.22 -1.80 41.73
C LEU A 7 38.76 -2.05 40.31
N LEU A 8 38.48 -3.21 39.71
CA LEU A 8 38.61 -3.43 38.26
C LEU A 8 37.90 -4.72 37.77
N LEU A 9 36.81 -5.12 38.44
CA LEU A 9 35.80 -6.04 37.88
C LEU A 9 34.49 -5.25 37.70
N ALA A 10 34.43 -4.45 36.64
CA ALA A 10 33.20 -3.82 36.18
C ALA A 10 33.30 -3.52 34.66
N TYR A 11 33.65 -4.54 33.88
CA TYR A 11 33.56 -4.50 32.41
C TYR A 11 33.10 -5.87 31.91
N ALA A 12 31.85 -6.21 32.23
CA ALA A 12 31.10 -7.27 31.56
C ALA A 12 29.61 -6.94 31.68
N ALA A 13 28.87 -7.19 30.60
CA ALA A 13 27.44 -6.94 30.42
C ALA A 13 27.03 -5.52 29.96
N ALA A 14 27.58 -5.06 28.83
CA ALA A 14 26.75 -4.33 27.87
C ALA A 14 25.90 -5.35 27.11
N ILE A 15 24.78 -5.77 27.70
CA ILE A 15 23.73 -6.46 26.95
C ILE A 15 23.16 -5.40 26.02
N VAL A 16 23.51 -5.46 24.74
CA VAL A 16 22.72 -4.83 23.69
C VAL A 16 21.36 -5.53 23.73
N SER A 17 20.42 -4.96 24.49
CA SER A 17 19.01 -5.24 24.32
C SER A 17 18.63 -4.70 22.94
N ALA A 18 18.84 -5.54 21.91
CA ALA A 18 18.10 -5.41 20.67
C ALA A 18 16.63 -5.50 21.06
N THR A 19 15.97 -4.35 21.17
CA THR A 19 14.52 -4.28 21.29
C THR A 19 13.99 -5.14 20.15
N PRO A 20 13.24 -6.22 20.42
CA PRO A 20 12.65 -6.98 19.33
C PRO A 20 11.79 -5.98 18.56
N VAL A 21 12.10 -5.79 17.28
CA VAL A 21 11.25 -5.03 16.36
C VAL A 21 9.87 -5.66 16.51
N GLN A 22 8.96 -4.95 17.18
CA GLN A 22 7.59 -5.40 17.32
C GLN A 22 7.09 -5.59 15.88
N ARG A 23 6.83 -6.85 15.51
CA ARG A 23 6.26 -7.18 14.22
C ARG A 23 4.95 -6.41 14.13
N ARG A 24 4.75 -5.66 13.05
CA ARG A 24 3.47 -5.01 12.79
C ARG A 24 2.47 -6.14 12.63
N VAL A 25 1.59 -6.29 13.60
CA VAL A 25 0.49 -7.24 13.53
C VAL A 25 -0.76 -6.38 13.57
N VAL A 26 -1.59 -6.51 12.54
CA VAL A 26 -2.90 -5.87 12.49
C VAL A 26 -3.95 -6.86 12.98
N THR A 27 -5.05 -6.37 13.56
CA THR A 27 -6.16 -7.24 13.99
C THR A 27 -7.04 -7.66 12.81
N GLU A 28 -7.05 -6.86 11.74
CA GLU A 28 -7.76 -7.12 10.50
C GLU A 28 -7.08 -6.39 9.33
N LEU A 29 -7.37 -6.81 8.10
CA LEU A 29 -6.94 -6.08 6.91
C LEU A 29 -7.99 -5.04 6.52
N ASN A 30 -7.54 -3.97 5.87
CA ASN A 30 -8.45 -3.21 5.03
C ASN A 30 -8.63 -3.98 3.72
N GLU A 31 -9.81 -4.56 3.52
CA GLU A 31 -10.05 -5.49 2.40
C GLU A 31 -9.93 -4.84 1.02
N ASP A 32 -10.33 -3.57 0.85
CA ASP A 32 -10.20 -2.88 -0.44
C ASP A 32 -8.73 -2.60 -0.78
N ALA A 33 -7.99 -2.09 0.19
CA ALA A 33 -6.58 -1.78 0.04
C ALA A 33 -5.73 -3.05 -0.09
N PHE A 34 -6.14 -4.16 0.54
CA PHE A 34 -5.54 -5.48 0.33
C PHE A 34 -5.79 -6.01 -1.08
N LYS A 35 -7.03 -5.93 -1.58
CA LYS A 35 -7.38 -6.35 -2.95
C LYS A 35 -6.70 -5.52 -4.03
N GLU A 36 -6.58 -4.21 -3.81
CA GLU A 36 -5.83 -3.31 -4.70
C GLU A 36 -4.35 -3.68 -4.70
N ALA A 37 -3.76 -3.87 -3.52
CA ALA A 37 -2.33 -4.07 -3.37
C ALA A 37 -1.83 -5.46 -3.76
N GLN A 38 -2.64 -6.50 -3.55
CA GLN A 38 -2.23 -7.89 -3.74
C GLN A 38 -3.03 -8.57 -4.85
N GLN A 39 -2.89 -8.01 -6.05
CA GLN A 39 -3.54 -8.54 -7.23
C GLN A 39 -2.81 -9.76 -7.77
N ARG A 40 -3.59 -10.80 -8.08
CA ARG A 40 -3.06 -11.97 -8.79
C ARG A 40 -2.71 -11.58 -10.23
N ASP A 41 -1.47 -11.86 -10.62
CA ASP A 41 -1.03 -11.71 -12.01
C ASP A 41 -1.69 -12.78 -12.89
N ALA A 42 -2.60 -12.35 -13.76
CA ALA A 42 -3.31 -13.20 -14.72
C ALA A 42 -2.46 -13.61 -15.93
N THR A 43 -1.35 -12.89 -16.19
CA THR A 43 -0.42 -13.17 -17.29
C THR A 43 0.73 -14.09 -16.88
N ALA A 44 0.75 -14.50 -15.61
CA ALA A 44 1.86 -15.25 -15.02
C ALA A 44 2.03 -16.66 -15.62
N THR A 45 3.24 -16.95 -16.07
CA THR A 45 3.72 -18.33 -16.29
C THR A 45 4.32 -18.86 -14.99
N ARG A 46 3.76 -19.98 -14.52
CA ARG A 46 4.11 -20.58 -13.21
C ARG A 46 4.92 -21.86 -13.44
N ALA A 47 6.13 -21.90 -12.89
CA ALA A 47 6.92 -23.12 -12.81
C ALA A 47 6.37 -24.06 -11.73
N PHE A 48 5.94 -23.49 -10.61
CA PHE A 48 5.25 -24.20 -9.53
C PHE A 48 4.03 -23.39 -9.10
N SER A 49 2.95 -24.07 -8.75
CA SER A 49 1.72 -23.43 -8.25
C SER A 49 1.26 -24.09 -6.95
N ASN A 50 0.98 -23.27 -5.95
CA ASN A 50 0.52 -23.66 -4.61
C ASN A 50 1.34 -24.83 -4.00
N VAL A 51 2.66 -24.75 -4.10
CA VAL A 51 3.59 -25.72 -3.52
C VAL A 51 4.09 -25.24 -2.17
N GLN A 52 4.54 -26.16 -1.32
CA GLN A 52 5.32 -25.80 -0.15
C GLN A 52 6.76 -25.44 -0.54
N ILE A 53 7.37 -24.52 0.20
CA ILE A 53 8.82 -24.29 0.19
C ILE A 53 9.37 -24.87 1.48
N LYS A 54 10.18 -25.92 1.37
CA LYS A 54 10.74 -26.67 2.49
C LYS A 54 12.18 -26.25 2.78
N THR A 55 12.51 -26.08 4.04
CA THR A 55 13.88 -25.91 4.54
C THR A 55 14.60 -27.26 4.58
N ALA A 56 15.93 -27.26 4.68
CA ALA A 56 16.73 -28.48 4.77
C ALA A 56 16.37 -29.37 5.97
N ASP A 57 15.88 -28.79 7.08
CA ASP A 57 15.40 -29.52 8.26
C ASP A 57 13.93 -30.00 8.12
N GLY A 58 13.33 -29.87 6.94
CA GLY A 58 12.00 -30.41 6.61
C GLY A 58 10.81 -29.56 7.07
N LYS A 59 11.05 -28.35 7.59
CA LYS A 59 10.00 -27.37 7.92
C LYS A 59 9.54 -26.63 6.67
N CYS A 60 8.41 -25.94 6.76
CA CYS A 60 7.82 -25.18 5.66
C CYS A 60 7.89 -23.68 5.91
N LEU A 61 8.11 -22.94 4.85
CA LEU A 61 7.88 -21.51 4.85
C LEU A 61 6.38 -21.24 4.84
N PHE A 62 5.94 -20.31 5.68
CA PHE A 62 4.56 -19.85 5.72
C PHE A 62 4.50 -18.34 5.95
N VAL A 63 3.32 -17.77 5.72
CA VAL A 63 3.03 -16.38 6.09
C VAL A 63 1.72 -16.28 6.84
N ASP A 64 1.71 -15.40 7.83
CA ASP A 64 0.49 -14.99 8.53
C ASP A 64 0.00 -13.70 7.88
N LYS A 65 -1.20 -13.76 7.28
CA LYS A 65 -1.84 -12.65 6.53
C LYS A 65 -1.90 -11.35 7.35
N LEU A 66 -1.98 -11.43 8.67
CA LEU A 66 -2.13 -10.28 9.56
C LEU A 66 -0.81 -9.79 10.17
N SER A 67 0.31 -10.44 9.85
CA SER A 67 1.63 -10.12 10.44
C SER A 67 2.40 -9.01 9.70
N GLY A 68 1.70 -8.23 8.87
CA GLY A 68 2.23 -7.08 8.15
C GLY A 68 1.47 -5.78 8.44
N ASP A 69 1.44 -4.87 7.46
CA ASP A 69 0.54 -3.72 7.46
C ASP A 69 -0.89 -4.14 7.07
N PHE A 70 -1.83 -3.20 7.10
CA PHE A 70 -3.25 -3.48 6.81
C PHE A 70 -3.53 -3.94 5.37
N ARG A 71 -2.54 -3.94 4.47
CA ARG A 71 -2.60 -4.47 3.09
C ARG A 71 -1.81 -5.78 2.95
N ALA A 72 -1.41 -6.40 4.06
CA ALA A 72 -0.50 -7.54 4.12
C ALA A 72 0.89 -7.30 3.50
N ASN A 73 1.32 -6.03 3.36
CA ASN A 73 2.70 -5.72 3.04
C ASN A 73 3.58 -5.82 4.28
N LEU A 74 4.89 -5.96 4.09
CA LEU A 74 5.87 -6.07 5.17
C LEU A 74 5.60 -7.30 6.07
N THR A 75 4.93 -8.31 5.52
CA THR A 75 4.64 -9.57 6.19
C THR A 75 5.91 -10.43 6.23
N PRO A 76 6.41 -10.84 7.40
CA PRO A 76 7.60 -11.69 7.47
C PRO A 76 7.32 -13.09 6.90
N ILE A 77 8.33 -13.65 6.23
CA ILE A 77 8.32 -15.06 5.84
C ILE A 77 8.80 -15.87 7.05
N GLN A 78 7.97 -16.79 7.50
CA GLN A 78 8.16 -17.53 8.75
C GLN A 78 8.39 -19.02 8.49
N VAL A 79 8.91 -19.73 9.48
CA VAL A 79 9.22 -21.16 9.40
C VAL A 79 8.44 -21.92 10.47
N ALA A 80 7.71 -22.96 10.07
CA ALA A 80 6.96 -23.85 10.97
C ALA A 80 6.98 -25.30 10.47
N GLN A 81 6.48 -26.23 11.29
CA GLN A 81 6.24 -27.59 10.82
C GLN A 81 5.24 -27.56 9.66
N CYS A 82 5.53 -28.29 8.59
CA CYS A 82 4.65 -28.37 7.43
C CYS A 82 3.26 -28.89 7.82
N GLY A 83 2.22 -28.31 7.24
CA GLY A 83 0.82 -28.63 7.47
C GLY A 83 0.25 -28.11 8.79
N THR A 84 0.98 -27.24 9.50
CA THR A 84 0.52 -26.71 10.81
C THR A 84 0.06 -25.26 10.74
N LYS A 85 0.30 -24.59 9.61
CA LYS A 85 -0.05 -23.18 9.41
C LYS A 85 -0.81 -23.02 8.10
N ASP A 86 -1.70 -22.04 8.09
CA ASP A 86 -2.18 -21.46 6.84
C ASP A 86 -1.04 -20.67 6.18
N GLY A 87 -1.17 -20.42 4.88
CA GLY A 87 -0.18 -19.61 4.14
C GLY A 87 1.12 -20.33 3.79
N GLU A 88 1.14 -21.66 3.82
CA GLU A 88 2.26 -22.50 3.37
C GLU A 88 2.33 -22.69 1.84
N GLY A 89 1.33 -22.18 1.11
CA GLY A 89 1.25 -22.26 -0.34
C GLY A 89 2.05 -21.15 -1.01
N TRP A 90 2.86 -21.53 -2.00
CA TRP A 90 3.70 -20.64 -2.78
C TRP A 90 3.59 -20.92 -4.27
N ASP A 91 3.60 -19.85 -5.05
CA ASP A 91 3.76 -19.90 -6.49
C ASP A 91 5.17 -19.44 -6.87
N VAL A 92 5.75 -20.09 -7.87
CA VAL A 92 7.03 -19.69 -8.46
C VAL A 92 6.76 -19.25 -9.89
N ILE A 93 6.83 -17.94 -10.13
CA ILE A 93 6.43 -17.30 -11.40
C ILE A 93 7.68 -16.90 -12.19
N THR A 94 7.85 -17.47 -13.38
CA THR A 94 9.03 -17.28 -14.24
C THR A 94 8.82 -16.27 -15.36
N ALA A 95 7.58 -15.85 -15.61
CA ALA A 95 7.24 -14.74 -16.50
C ALA A 95 5.87 -14.15 -16.12
N GLY A 96 5.62 -12.88 -16.41
CA GLY A 96 4.33 -12.21 -16.18
C GLY A 96 4.46 -10.69 -16.15
N LYS A 97 3.41 -9.98 -15.76
CA LYS A 97 3.37 -8.51 -15.61
C LYS A 97 4.52 -7.99 -14.73
N HIS A 98 4.90 -8.76 -13.71
CA HIS A 98 5.91 -8.38 -12.74
C HIS A 98 7.24 -9.15 -12.89
N ASN A 99 7.39 -9.95 -13.96
CA ASN A 99 8.65 -10.62 -14.30
C ASN A 99 8.81 -10.74 -15.82
N ASP A 100 9.68 -9.91 -16.39
CA ASP A 100 10.11 -9.95 -17.79
C ASP A 100 11.57 -10.40 -17.95
N GLN A 101 12.19 -10.91 -16.88
CA GLN A 101 13.60 -11.28 -16.84
C GLN A 101 13.77 -12.80 -16.95
N ALA A 102 14.47 -13.23 -18.00
CA ALA A 102 14.79 -14.64 -18.20
C ALA A 102 15.79 -15.14 -17.14
N GLY A 103 15.58 -16.36 -16.64
CA GLY A 103 16.43 -16.93 -15.58
C GLY A 103 16.11 -16.43 -14.17
N SER A 104 14.98 -15.75 -14.02
CA SER A 104 14.51 -15.16 -12.76
C SER A 104 13.12 -15.67 -12.40
N ALA A 105 12.82 -15.70 -11.10
CA ALA A 105 11.50 -16.01 -10.61
C ALA A 105 11.04 -15.03 -9.52
N LEU A 106 9.73 -14.79 -9.48
CA LEU A 106 9.05 -14.27 -8.31
C LEU A 106 8.64 -15.45 -7.42
N ILE A 107 8.83 -15.30 -6.11
CA ILE A 107 8.30 -16.21 -5.10
C ILE A 107 7.08 -15.54 -4.48
N VAL A 108 5.88 -16.08 -4.72
CA VAL A 108 4.61 -15.42 -4.41
C VAL A 108 3.82 -16.25 -3.42
N SER A 109 3.30 -15.65 -2.36
CA SER A 109 2.40 -16.37 -1.45
C SER A 109 1.07 -16.64 -2.14
N SER A 110 0.62 -17.89 -2.15
CA SER A 110 -0.70 -18.24 -2.67
C SER A 110 -1.83 -17.73 -1.78
N LEU A 111 -1.58 -17.48 -0.49
CA LEU A 111 -2.55 -16.93 0.46
C LEU A 111 -2.81 -15.44 0.22
N THR A 112 -1.74 -14.65 0.03
CA THR A 112 -1.88 -13.19 -0.06
C THR A 112 -1.72 -12.64 -1.46
N GLN A 113 -1.09 -13.36 -2.40
CA GLN A 113 -0.62 -12.86 -3.71
C GLN A 113 0.54 -11.85 -3.63
N ALA A 114 1.12 -11.65 -2.45
CA ALA A 114 2.28 -10.80 -2.28
C ALA A 114 3.59 -11.52 -2.66
N CYS A 115 4.56 -10.77 -3.18
CA CYS A 115 5.86 -11.25 -3.62
C CYS A 115 6.89 -11.17 -2.49
N ALA A 116 7.76 -12.19 -2.36
CA ALA A 116 8.96 -12.09 -1.54
C ALA A 116 9.82 -10.92 -2.03
N ASN A 117 10.32 -10.12 -1.09
CA ASN A 117 11.07 -8.91 -1.36
C ASN A 117 12.25 -8.80 -0.40
N PHE A 118 13.42 -8.41 -0.93
CA PHE A 118 14.58 -8.02 -0.16
C PHE A 118 14.81 -6.50 -0.21
N ASP A 119 14.75 -5.83 0.96
CA ASP A 119 15.08 -4.41 1.08
C ASP A 119 16.32 -4.20 1.98
N PRO A 120 17.51 -3.95 1.41
CA PRO A 120 18.74 -3.78 2.18
C PRO A 120 18.72 -2.53 3.07
N ARG A 121 17.80 -1.58 2.83
CA ARG A 121 17.68 -0.34 3.60
C ARG A 121 16.97 -0.54 4.94
N ARG A 122 16.35 -1.71 5.16
CA ARG A 122 15.67 -2.05 6.42
C ARG A 122 16.68 -2.58 7.43
N ALA A 123 16.34 -2.48 8.71
CA ALA A 123 17.17 -3.02 9.78
C ALA A 123 17.31 -4.55 9.64
N ALA A 124 18.48 -5.09 10.01
CA ALA A 124 18.74 -6.53 10.02
C ALA A 124 17.66 -7.29 10.81
N GLY A 125 17.24 -8.47 10.32
CA GLY A 125 16.09 -9.20 10.87
C GLY A 125 14.73 -8.71 10.34
N ASN A 126 14.70 -7.71 9.47
CA ASN A 126 13.48 -7.12 8.90
C ASN A 126 13.68 -6.71 7.44
N GLN A 127 14.56 -7.42 6.72
CA GLN A 127 14.95 -7.13 5.34
C GLN A 127 14.27 -8.04 4.32
N VAL A 128 13.90 -9.26 4.71
CA VAL A 128 13.17 -10.24 3.89
C VAL A 128 11.71 -10.30 4.33
N LEU A 129 10.81 -9.84 3.46
CA LEU A 129 9.38 -9.67 3.75
C LEU A 129 8.56 -9.92 2.48
N LEU A 130 7.26 -10.15 2.62
CA LEU A 130 6.33 -10.01 1.50
C LEU A 130 5.99 -8.55 1.26
N PHE A 131 5.86 -8.21 -0.01
CA PHE A 131 5.41 -6.91 -0.47
C PHE A 131 4.62 -7.08 -1.77
N SER A 132 3.72 -6.16 -2.06
CA SER A 132 2.99 -6.09 -3.31
C SER A 132 3.92 -6.30 -4.50
N CYS A 133 3.53 -7.22 -5.38
CA CYS A 133 4.30 -7.51 -6.58
C CYS A 133 4.48 -6.24 -7.42
N GLY A 134 5.70 -6.03 -7.88
CA GLY A 134 6.16 -4.84 -8.56
C GLY A 134 6.76 -3.74 -7.66
N GLY A 135 6.93 -3.99 -6.36
CA GLY A 135 7.70 -3.12 -5.46
C GLY A 135 7.04 -1.78 -5.08
N ARG A 136 5.77 -1.59 -5.41
CA ARG A 136 4.95 -0.46 -4.95
C ARG A 136 3.88 -0.98 -4.00
N ALA A 137 3.66 -0.30 -2.88
CA ALA A 137 2.81 -0.78 -1.78
C ALA A 137 1.32 -0.96 -2.16
N ASP A 138 0.91 -0.40 -3.29
CA ASP A 138 -0.44 -0.44 -3.86
C ASP A 138 -0.57 -1.45 -5.02
N GLY A 139 0.46 -2.24 -5.32
CA GLY A 139 0.43 -3.19 -6.44
C GLY A 139 0.51 -2.55 -7.84
N GLY A 140 0.63 -1.23 -7.93
CA GLY A 140 0.74 -0.49 -9.21
C GLY A 140 2.13 -0.53 -9.85
N GLY A 141 3.06 -1.28 -9.25
CA GLY A 141 4.45 -1.36 -9.68
C GLY A 141 4.67 -2.16 -10.97
N GLN A 142 5.87 -2.03 -11.52
CA GLN A 142 6.38 -2.84 -12.64
C GLN A 142 7.48 -3.77 -12.12
N VAL A 143 8.26 -4.38 -13.00
CA VAL A 143 9.37 -5.26 -12.61
C VAL A 143 10.37 -4.55 -11.68
N THR A 144 10.78 -5.22 -10.60
CA THR A 144 11.77 -4.70 -9.64
C THR A 144 12.76 -5.80 -9.25
N ASN A 145 14.04 -5.48 -9.25
CA ASN A 145 15.11 -6.42 -8.89
C ASN A 145 15.09 -6.84 -7.42
N SER A 146 14.38 -6.11 -6.55
CA SER A 146 14.21 -6.47 -5.14
C SER A 146 13.31 -7.68 -4.90
N GLN A 147 12.54 -8.10 -5.91
CA GLN A 147 11.58 -9.21 -5.84
C GLN A 147 11.94 -10.36 -6.78
N LEU A 148 12.93 -10.17 -7.65
CA LEU A 148 13.41 -11.20 -8.56
C LEU A 148 14.50 -12.02 -7.90
N PHE A 149 14.40 -13.33 -8.06
CA PHE A 149 15.36 -14.30 -7.57
C PHE A 149 15.92 -15.11 -8.73
N THR A 150 17.23 -15.36 -8.73
CA THR A 150 17.84 -16.24 -9.75
C THR A 150 17.19 -17.63 -9.70
N PHE A 151 16.76 -18.14 -10.85
CA PHE A 151 16.03 -19.40 -10.96
C PHE A 151 16.31 -20.15 -12.27
N SER A 152 16.76 -21.39 -12.15
CA SER A 152 17.15 -22.26 -13.27
C SER A 152 16.15 -23.37 -13.60
N GLY A 153 14.95 -23.36 -13.00
CA GLY A 153 13.88 -24.32 -13.30
C GLY A 153 13.76 -25.54 -12.38
N GLY A 154 14.71 -25.76 -11.46
CA GLY A 154 14.72 -26.92 -10.56
C GLY A 154 13.84 -26.75 -9.31
N ALA A 155 13.37 -27.87 -8.76
CA ALA A 155 12.66 -27.91 -7.46
C ALA A 155 13.60 -27.75 -6.25
N GLY A 156 14.91 -27.74 -6.45
CA GLY A 156 15.91 -27.63 -5.37
C GLY A 156 16.57 -28.96 -5.00
N PRO A 157 17.44 -28.96 -3.96
CA PRO A 157 17.74 -27.81 -3.09
C PRO A 157 18.35 -26.63 -3.85
N LEU A 158 17.85 -25.41 -3.59
CA LEU A 158 18.36 -24.17 -4.17
C LEU A 158 18.49 -23.07 -3.12
N ALA A 159 19.38 -22.12 -3.38
CA ALA A 159 19.47 -20.88 -2.62
C ALA A 159 18.66 -19.77 -3.32
N LEU A 160 17.84 -19.04 -2.56
CA LEU A 160 17.07 -17.92 -3.08
C LEU A 160 17.93 -16.65 -3.02
N GLN A 161 18.46 -16.24 -4.16
CA GLN A 161 19.34 -15.08 -4.31
C GLN A 161 18.59 -13.90 -4.92
N PRO A 162 18.33 -12.81 -4.18
CA PRO A 162 17.70 -11.63 -4.73
C PRO A 162 18.64 -10.89 -5.70
N GLU A 163 18.10 -10.33 -6.78
CA GLU A 163 18.92 -9.71 -7.83
C GLU A 163 19.47 -8.33 -7.48
N ASN A 164 18.88 -7.65 -6.50
CA ASN A 164 19.35 -6.33 -6.05
C ASN A 164 20.58 -6.38 -5.13
N ASP A 165 21.05 -7.56 -4.73
CA ASP A 165 22.29 -7.71 -3.96
C ASP A 165 22.96 -9.08 -4.22
N LYS A 166 23.83 -9.11 -5.23
CA LYS A 166 24.49 -10.34 -5.67
C LYS A 166 25.38 -10.89 -4.56
N GLY A 167 25.30 -12.20 -4.33
CA GLY A 167 26.06 -12.88 -3.28
C GLY A 167 25.36 -12.89 -1.92
N LYS A 168 24.14 -12.34 -1.82
CA LYS A 168 23.24 -12.55 -0.68
C LYS A 168 22.25 -13.67 -0.96
N CYS A 169 21.94 -14.44 0.06
CA CYS A 169 21.02 -15.57 0.01
C CYS A 169 20.02 -15.46 1.15
N PHE A 170 18.77 -15.86 0.90
CA PHE A 170 17.84 -16.10 1.99
C PHE A 170 18.40 -17.17 2.92
N THR A 171 18.22 -16.96 4.22
CA THR A 171 18.63 -17.90 5.26
C THR A 171 17.55 -18.00 6.31
N VAL A 172 17.33 -19.20 6.85
CA VAL A 172 16.54 -19.37 8.07
C VAL A 172 17.32 -18.79 9.26
N LYS A 173 16.68 -17.94 10.04
CA LYS A 173 17.23 -17.34 11.26
C LYS A 173 16.19 -17.41 12.38
N GLY A 174 16.27 -18.47 13.17
CA GLY A 174 15.26 -18.78 14.18
C GLY A 174 13.96 -19.22 13.51
N ALA A 175 12.87 -18.46 13.72
CA ALA A 175 11.54 -18.76 13.19
C ALA A 175 11.17 -17.93 11.94
N VAL A 176 12.11 -17.18 11.36
CA VAL A 176 11.91 -16.35 10.16
C VAL A 176 12.98 -16.60 9.12
N VAL A 177 12.69 -16.19 7.90
CA VAL A 177 13.69 -16.03 6.84
C VAL A 177 14.25 -14.62 6.91
N ASP A 178 15.57 -14.51 6.78
CA ASP A 178 16.32 -13.25 6.72
C ASP A 178 17.38 -13.38 5.60
N ILE A 179 18.35 -12.46 5.54
CA ILE A 179 19.42 -12.46 4.55
C ILE A 179 20.79 -12.80 5.18
N ALA A 180 21.67 -13.48 4.43
CA ALA A 180 23.08 -13.68 4.76
C ALA A 180 23.95 -13.72 3.49
N ASP A 181 25.27 -13.76 3.65
CA ASP A 181 26.18 -14.08 2.54
C ASP A 181 25.92 -15.51 2.05
N CYS A 182 25.88 -15.70 0.73
CA CYS A 182 25.65 -16.99 0.11
C CYS A 182 26.73 -17.99 0.49
N ASN A 183 26.29 -19.14 0.99
CA ASN A 183 27.13 -20.27 1.35
C ASN A 183 26.43 -21.57 0.98
N VAL A 184 26.94 -22.25 -0.06
CA VAL A 184 26.38 -23.52 -0.56
C VAL A 184 26.44 -24.66 0.46
N SER A 185 27.27 -24.56 1.49
CA SER A 185 27.36 -25.54 2.58
C SER A 185 26.42 -25.24 3.74
N ASP A 186 25.79 -24.05 3.77
CA ASP A 186 24.85 -23.67 4.82
C ASP A 186 23.45 -24.24 4.53
N GLN A 187 23.05 -25.23 5.32
CA GLN A 187 21.73 -25.87 5.19
C GLN A 187 20.58 -24.90 5.48
N ASN A 188 20.81 -23.79 6.19
CA ASN A 188 19.78 -22.77 6.41
C ASN A 188 19.45 -21.97 5.14
N GLN A 189 20.28 -22.06 4.10
CA GLN A 189 20.11 -21.39 2.81
C GLN A 189 19.59 -22.33 1.72
N ALA A 190 19.33 -23.60 2.05
CA ALA A 190 18.85 -24.61 1.13
C ALA A 190 17.33 -24.78 1.23
N PHE A 191 16.64 -24.44 0.15
CA PHE A 191 15.18 -24.54 0.03
C PHE A 191 14.79 -25.53 -1.08
N THR A 192 13.69 -26.25 -0.89
CA THR A 192 13.14 -27.17 -1.90
C THR A 192 11.67 -26.86 -2.12
N PHE A 193 11.27 -26.69 -3.38
CA PHE A 193 9.89 -26.53 -3.81
C PHE A 193 9.24 -27.91 -3.98
N GLY A 194 8.13 -28.16 -3.31
CA GLY A 194 7.37 -29.39 -3.53
C GLY A 194 6.48 -29.81 -2.36
N GLY A 195 5.57 -30.75 -2.65
CA GLY A 195 4.44 -31.07 -1.78
C GLY A 195 3.25 -30.16 -2.07
N ALA A 196 2.03 -30.71 -1.97
CA ALA A 196 0.82 -29.90 -2.07
C ALA A 196 0.61 -29.15 -0.75
N ALA A 197 0.42 -27.84 -0.82
CA ALA A 197 -0.03 -27.07 0.34
C ALA A 197 -1.51 -27.44 0.59
N GLY A 198 -1.76 -28.36 1.53
CA GLY A 198 -3.10 -28.64 2.05
C GLY A 198 -3.49 -27.57 3.06
N SER A 199 -4.76 -27.13 3.07
CA SER A 199 -5.29 -26.30 4.15
C SER A 199 -5.21 -27.07 5.47
N ALA A 200 -4.58 -26.48 6.49
CA ALA A 200 -4.53 -27.07 7.82
C ALA A 200 -5.93 -27.03 8.45
N GLY A 201 -6.68 -28.13 8.32
CA GLY A 201 -7.97 -28.31 8.98
C GLY A 201 -7.80 -28.45 10.49
N GLY A 202 -8.41 -27.55 11.25
CA GLY A 202 -8.54 -27.67 12.70
C GLY A 202 -9.35 -28.93 13.07
N ALA A 203 -8.76 -29.79 13.91
CA ALA A 203 -9.42 -30.98 14.41
C ALA A 203 -10.28 -30.67 15.65
N THR A 204 -11.59 -30.91 15.54
CA THR A 204 -12.41 -31.47 16.63
C THR A 204 -13.53 -32.32 16.05
N GLY A 205 -13.54 -33.62 16.41
CA GLY A 205 -14.75 -34.46 16.58
C GLY A 205 -15.39 -35.04 15.32
N GLY A 206 -15.15 -36.33 15.05
CA GLY A 206 -15.61 -37.02 13.85
C GLY A 206 -17.02 -37.63 13.90
N ASN A 207 -17.48 -38.04 12.72
CA ASN A 207 -18.00 -39.39 12.50
C ASN A 207 -17.84 -39.74 11.00
N GLU A 208 -17.38 -40.96 10.72
CA GLU A 208 -17.00 -41.47 9.39
C GLU A 208 -18.23 -41.68 8.47
N ASN A 209 -18.07 -41.52 7.14
CA ASN A 209 -18.02 -42.65 6.19
C ASN A 209 -18.16 -42.23 4.69
N THR A 210 -17.18 -42.65 3.88
CA THR A 210 -17.18 -43.02 2.43
C THR A 210 -17.78 -42.12 1.33
N ASN A 211 -16.92 -41.60 0.44
CA ASN A 211 -16.65 -42.09 -0.95
C ASN A 211 -16.30 -40.97 -1.96
N ASN A 212 -15.13 -41.14 -2.57
CA ASN A 212 -14.67 -40.83 -3.94
C ASN A 212 -15.37 -39.76 -4.81
N ASP A 213 -14.59 -38.79 -5.28
CA ASP A 213 -14.12 -38.63 -6.68
C ASP A 213 -13.39 -37.26 -6.74
N GLY A 214 -12.14 -37.10 -7.17
CA GLY A 214 -11.51 -37.70 -8.33
C GLY A 214 -11.63 -36.76 -9.53
N GLN A 215 -10.52 -36.09 -9.87
CA GLN A 215 -10.24 -35.38 -11.14
C GLN A 215 -10.74 -33.91 -11.24
N ASN A 216 -9.98 -32.93 -11.72
CA ASN A 216 -8.93 -33.01 -12.74
C ASN A 216 -7.87 -31.89 -12.63
N GLY A 217 -6.61 -32.31 -12.71
CA GLY A 217 -5.47 -31.44 -13.06
C GLY A 217 -5.23 -31.41 -14.57
N ALA A 218 -4.28 -30.56 -14.96
CA ALA A 218 -3.86 -30.16 -16.31
C ALA A 218 -3.85 -31.22 -17.44
N GLN A 219 -4.17 -30.78 -18.66
CA GLN A 219 -3.68 -31.42 -19.90
C GLN A 219 -3.35 -30.39 -21.01
N LYS A 220 -2.21 -30.59 -21.69
CA LYS A 220 -1.66 -29.84 -22.87
C LYS A 220 -2.28 -30.37 -24.20
N PRO A 221 -2.16 -29.66 -25.36
CA PRO A 221 -3.07 -29.74 -26.51
C PRO A 221 -2.57 -30.60 -27.70
N GLU A 222 -3.47 -30.96 -28.63
CA GLU A 222 -3.28 -30.76 -30.08
C GLU A 222 -4.56 -30.90 -30.94
N SER A 223 -4.43 -30.48 -32.20
CA SER A 223 -5.37 -29.92 -33.20
C SER A 223 -6.36 -30.86 -33.90
N SER A 224 -7.54 -30.35 -34.29
CA SER A 224 -8.08 -30.56 -35.66
C SER A 224 -9.14 -29.51 -36.06
N ASN A 225 -9.09 -29.13 -37.35
CA ASN A 225 -9.87 -28.10 -38.02
C ASN A 225 -11.35 -28.45 -38.19
N ALA A 226 -12.23 -27.46 -38.00
CA ALA A 226 -13.24 -27.02 -38.99
C ALA A 226 -14.04 -25.81 -38.47
N ALA A 227 -14.17 -24.78 -39.31
CA ALA A 227 -15.14 -23.69 -39.21
C ALA A 227 -16.03 -23.74 -40.47
N PRO A 228 -17.06 -22.89 -40.68
CA PRO A 228 -17.81 -21.99 -39.79
C PRO A 228 -19.35 -22.12 -39.95
N ALA A 229 -20.14 -21.38 -39.16
CA ALA A 229 -21.40 -20.77 -39.65
C ALA A 229 -21.74 -19.52 -38.83
N ALA A 230 -21.83 -18.38 -39.53
CA ALA A 230 -22.26 -17.09 -39.00
C ALA A 230 -23.78 -16.94 -39.17
N THR A 231 -24.44 -16.27 -38.22
CA THR A 231 -25.73 -15.61 -38.50
C THR A 231 -25.82 -14.29 -37.73
N GLU A 232 -25.65 -13.22 -38.52
CA GLU A 232 -26.30 -11.90 -38.51
C GLU A 232 -26.27 -10.98 -37.28
N ALA A 233 -25.73 -9.79 -37.52
CA ALA A 233 -25.82 -8.60 -36.70
C ALA A 233 -27.14 -7.85 -36.92
N PRO A 234 -27.71 -7.15 -35.92
CA PRO A 234 -28.65 -6.07 -36.15
C PRO A 234 -27.91 -4.76 -36.43
N ALA A 235 -28.49 -3.99 -37.33
CA ALA A 235 -27.96 -2.78 -37.95
C ALA A 235 -27.84 -1.57 -37.01
N ALA A 236 -26.95 -0.65 -37.39
CA ALA A 236 -26.91 0.72 -36.89
C ALA A 236 -28.15 1.50 -37.37
N GLY A 237 -28.88 2.11 -36.43
CA GLY A 237 -29.93 3.11 -36.65
C GLY A 237 -29.80 4.22 -35.61
N GLY A 238 -29.82 5.47 -36.05
CA GLY A 238 -29.46 6.66 -35.28
C GLY A 238 -30.47 7.14 -34.21
N CYS A 239 -30.09 8.25 -33.59
CA CYS A 239 -30.54 8.85 -32.33
C CYS A 239 -32.05 9.08 -32.12
N GLY A 240 -32.48 8.88 -30.87
CA GLY A 240 -33.70 9.44 -30.27
C GLY A 240 -33.81 8.97 -28.81
N GLY A 241 -33.72 9.88 -27.84
CA GLY A 241 -33.79 9.54 -26.42
C GLY A 241 -35.19 9.11 -26.00
N GLU A 242 -35.29 7.96 -25.35
CA GLU A 242 -36.36 7.53 -24.45
C GLU A 242 -35.96 6.19 -23.78
N ASP A 243 -36.23 6.02 -22.49
CA ASP A 243 -35.82 4.87 -21.68
C ASP A 243 -36.41 3.55 -22.20
N ALA A 244 -35.54 2.55 -22.47
CA ALA A 244 -35.96 1.21 -22.87
C ALA A 244 -35.79 0.20 -21.71
N THR A 245 -36.91 -0.28 -21.16
CA THR A 245 -36.93 -1.36 -20.17
C THR A 245 -36.67 -2.71 -20.83
N ILE A 246 -35.51 -3.33 -20.57
CA ILE A 246 -35.19 -4.69 -21.03
C ILE A 246 -35.78 -5.69 -20.03
N THR A 247 -36.85 -6.39 -20.41
CA THR A 247 -37.37 -7.55 -19.64
C THR A 247 -36.64 -8.81 -20.09
N MET A 248 -35.83 -9.41 -19.21
CA MET A 248 -35.26 -10.74 -19.43
C MET A 248 -36.15 -11.80 -18.79
N THR A 249 -36.69 -12.71 -19.59
CA THR A 249 -37.40 -13.90 -19.10
C THR A 249 -36.43 -15.07 -19.08
N ALA A 250 -36.07 -15.54 -17.88
CA ALA A 250 -35.29 -16.77 -17.72
C ALA A 250 -36.24 -17.98 -17.62
N THR A 251 -36.25 -18.83 -18.65
CA THR A 251 -36.99 -20.10 -18.64
C THR A 251 -36.05 -21.23 -18.24
N ALA A 252 -36.24 -21.80 -17.04
CA ALA A 252 -35.54 -23.01 -16.63
C ALA A 252 -36.36 -24.25 -17.04
N THR A 253 -35.83 -25.05 -17.98
CA THR A 253 -36.43 -26.34 -18.34
C THR A 253 -35.85 -27.44 -17.45
N VAL A 254 -36.65 -27.95 -16.51
CA VAL A 254 -36.27 -29.12 -15.70
C VAL A 254 -36.80 -30.38 -16.39
N LYS A 255 -35.91 -31.31 -16.75
CA LYS A 255 -36.29 -32.64 -17.24
C LYS A 255 -36.66 -33.54 -16.04
N PRO A 256 -37.73 -34.35 -16.09
CA PRO A 256 -38.26 -35.00 -14.91
C PRO A 256 -37.44 -36.24 -14.52
N GLY A 257 -36.95 -36.26 -13.28
CA GLY A 257 -36.43 -37.43 -12.58
C GLY A 257 -37.27 -37.71 -11.33
N LYS A 258 -37.61 -38.99 -11.13
CA LYS A 258 -38.73 -39.49 -10.30
C LYS A 258 -38.53 -39.31 -8.78
N GLY A 259 -39.61 -38.92 -8.08
CA GLY A 259 -40.01 -39.51 -6.80
C GLY A 259 -39.91 -38.66 -5.53
N ASN A 260 -41.06 -38.10 -5.12
CA ASN A 260 -41.56 -37.77 -3.78
C ASN A 260 -40.58 -37.39 -2.64
N ALA A 261 -40.52 -36.09 -2.31
CA ALA A 261 -40.47 -35.61 -0.93
C ALA A 261 -40.95 -34.15 -0.84
N GLU A 262 -41.60 -33.87 0.27
CA GLU A 262 -42.42 -32.70 0.64
C GLU A 262 -41.64 -31.38 0.72
N ALA A 263 -42.29 -30.27 0.35
CA ALA A 263 -41.71 -28.92 0.35
C ALA A 263 -41.51 -28.38 1.78
N PRO A 264 -40.39 -27.72 2.13
CA PRO A 264 -40.29 -26.98 3.38
C PRO A 264 -40.85 -25.56 3.23
N ALA A 265 -41.78 -25.24 4.13
CA ALA A 265 -42.36 -23.91 4.33
C ALA A 265 -41.35 -22.92 4.92
N ALA A 266 -41.41 -21.68 4.45
CA ALA A 266 -40.65 -20.55 4.99
C ALA A 266 -41.31 -20.02 6.27
N THR A 267 -40.60 -20.10 7.40
CA THR A 267 -40.96 -19.46 8.67
C THR A 267 -40.11 -18.21 8.89
N ALA A 268 -40.68 -17.04 8.61
CA ALA A 268 -40.15 -15.76 9.06
C ALA A 268 -40.84 -15.37 10.38
N LYS A 269 -40.06 -15.08 11.43
CA LYS A 269 -40.53 -14.52 12.70
C LYS A 269 -40.31 -12.99 12.69
N PRO A 270 -41.29 -12.16 13.10
CA PRO A 270 -41.12 -10.72 13.19
C PRO A 270 -40.57 -10.30 14.57
N GLU A 271 -39.65 -9.34 14.60
CA GLU A 271 -39.35 -8.56 15.80
C GLU A 271 -39.43 -7.06 15.51
N THR A 272 -40.24 -6.40 16.33
CA THR A 272 -40.57 -4.99 16.38
C THR A 272 -39.51 -4.19 17.14
N THR A 273 -39.16 -3.00 16.64
CA THR A 273 -38.65 -1.89 17.47
C THR A 273 -39.15 -0.57 16.90
N ALA A 274 -39.70 0.29 17.77
CA ALA A 274 -40.36 1.55 17.45
C ALA A 274 -39.34 2.74 17.41
N PRO A 275 -39.73 3.92 16.90
CA PRO A 275 -38.84 4.85 16.18
C PRO A 275 -38.27 6.00 17.04
N ALA A 276 -37.13 6.55 16.60
CA ALA A 276 -36.65 7.87 17.03
C ALA A 276 -36.52 8.83 15.83
N ALA A 277 -37.34 9.89 15.91
CA ALA A 277 -37.36 11.20 15.25
C ALA A 277 -36.59 11.47 13.95
N ALA A 278 -37.34 11.93 12.93
CA ALA A 278 -36.88 12.45 11.66
C ALA A 278 -36.68 13.99 11.65
N ALA A 279 -35.73 14.46 10.84
CA ALA A 279 -35.75 15.76 10.13
C ALA A 279 -34.66 15.77 9.02
N PRO A 280 -34.77 16.58 7.96
CA PRO A 280 -35.64 16.41 6.80
C PRO A 280 -34.87 16.07 5.50
N ALA A 281 -35.63 15.75 4.46
CA ALA A 281 -35.19 15.23 3.15
C ALA A 281 -34.56 16.28 2.21
N SER A 282 -33.66 15.82 1.33
CA SER A 282 -33.37 16.39 -0.01
C SER A 282 -32.60 15.36 -0.84
N SER A 283 -33.30 14.58 -1.68
CA SER A 283 -33.42 14.70 -3.14
C SER A 283 -32.26 14.07 -3.94
N ALA A 284 -32.63 13.01 -4.64
CA ALA A 284 -31.99 12.29 -5.75
C ALA A 284 -30.62 12.74 -6.29
N ALA A 285 -29.74 11.75 -6.44
CA ALA A 285 -28.53 11.77 -7.27
C ALA A 285 -28.85 12.02 -8.75
N PRO A 286 -27.88 12.58 -9.50
CA PRO A 286 -27.54 11.96 -10.77
C PRO A 286 -26.02 11.81 -11.03
N THR A 287 -25.73 10.69 -11.69
CA THR A 287 -24.77 10.37 -12.76
C THR A 287 -23.41 11.10 -12.88
N ALA A 288 -22.38 10.26 -12.96
CA ALA A 288 -20.99 10.58 -13.30
C ALA A 288 -20.81 11.12 -14.74
N GLY A 289 -19.85 12.03 -14.91
CA GLY A 289 -19.39 12.49 -16.22
C GLY A 289 -18.09 13.31 -16.15
N THR A 290 -17.01 12.70 -16.66
CA THR A 290 -15.86 13.26 -17.43
C THR A 290 -15.12 14.52 -16.98
N GLY A 291 -13.79 14.43 -16.98
CA GLY A 291 -12.87 15.45 -16.45
C GLY A 291 -12.69 16.73 -17.27
N GLY A 292 -12.05 17.71 -16.62
CA GLY A 292 -11.60 18.98 -17.20
C GLY A 292 -11.88 20.18 -16.28
N ASP A 293 -10.84 20.98 -16.02
CA ASP A 293 -10.87 22.39 -15.58
C ASP A 293 -10.88 22.78 -14.08
N ASN A 294 -9.69 23.21 -13.66
CA ASN A 294 -9.33 24.48 -13.01
C ASN A 294 -10.17 25.03 -11.84
N GLY A 295 -9.54 25.00 -10.65
CA GLY A 295 -9.46 26.16 -9.76
C GLY A 295 -10.79 26.76 -9.25
N ALA A 296 -11.17 26.34 -8.05
CA ALA A 296 -11.97 27.12 -7.09
C ALA A 296 -13.47 27.33 -7.35
N LYS A 297 -14.12 26.64 -8.30
CA LYS A 297 -15.60 26.54 -8.34
C LYS A 297 -16.09 25.19 -8.88
N ASN A 298 -15.99 24.10 -8.10
CA ASN A 298 -16.72 22.85 -8.39
C ASN A 298 -16.70 21.88 -7.19
N GLY A 299 -17.90 21.44 -6.75
CA GLY A 299 -18.09 20.34 -5.79
C GLY A 299 -17.85 20.70 -4.32
N ASN A 300 -18.58 20.07 -3.41
CA ASN A 300 -18.44 20.26 -1.95
C ASN A 300 -17.05 19.79 -1.45
N ILE A 301 -16.00 20.60 -1.59
CA ILE A 301 -14.72 20.34 -0.94
C ILE A 301 -14.93 20.45 0.58
N PRO A 302 -14.62 19.41 1.37
CA PRO A 302 -14.82 19.44 2.81
C PRO A 302 -13.96 20.53 3.48
N ALA A 303 -14.61 21.36 4.29
CA ALA A 303 -13.95 22.34 5.17
C ALA A 303 -13.34 21.70 6.43
N SER A 304 -13.58 20.40 6.64
CA SER A 304 -13.05 19.59 7.73
C SER A 304 -12.37 18.34 7.18
N ASN A 305 -11.45 17.77 7.95
CA ASN A 305 -10.86 16.50 7.58
C ASN A 305 -11.92 15.39 7.70
N PRO A 306 -12.24 14.63 6.64
CA PRO A 306 -13.30 13.64 6.70
C PRO A 306 -12.96 12.51 7.69
N THR A 307 -13.88 12.23 8.61
CA THR A 307 -13.75 11.15 9.60
C THR A 307 -14.55 9.91 9.22
N THR A 308 -15.27 9.96 8.10
CA THR A 308 -16.00 8.86 7.50
C THR A 308 -15.48 8.58 6.09
N PRO A 309 -15.68 7.37 5.55
CA PRO A 309 -15.32 7.08 4.17
C PRO A 309 -16.01 8.03 3.19
N VAL A 310 -15.22 8.65 2.31
CA VAL A 310 -15.68 9.55 1.24
C VAL A 310 -14.89 9.26 -0.03
N PRO A 311 -15.45 9.49 -1.24
CA PRO A 311 -14.69 9.30 -2.47
C PRO A 311 -13.39 10.13 -2.47
N VAL A 312 -12.33 9.55 -3.04
CA VAL A 312 -11.05 10.26 -3.24
C VAL A 312 -10.63 10.18 -4.69
N SER A 313 -9.86 11.18 -5.15
CA SER A 313 -9.51 11.31 -6.57
C SER A 313 -8.35 10.42 -7.04
N ARG A 314 -7.61 9.77 -6.13
CA ARG A 314 -6.48 8.88 -6.46
C ARG A 314 -6.70 7.46 -5.95
N ALA A 315 -5.61 6.71 -5.83
CA ALA A 315 -5.59 5.29 -5.46
C ALA A 315 -6.47 4.96 -4.25
N GLY A 316 -7.11 3.80 -4.29
CA GLY A 316 -8.07 3.32 -3.31
C GLY A 316 -9.52 3.82 -3.46
N GLY A 317 -9.80 4.88 -4.25
CA GLY A 317 -11.16 5.31 -4.65
C GLY A 317 -12.09 5.83 -3.54
N THR A 318 -11.86 5.43 -2.29
CA THR A 318 -12.56 5.87 -1.08
C THR A 318 -11.53 6.10 0.03
N LEU A 319 -11.65 7.22 0.75
CA LEU A 319 -10.86 7.52 1.94
C LEU A 319 -11.07 6.44 3.00
N ASN A 320 -9.99 5.93 3.57
CA ASN A 320 -10.02 5.16 4.82
C ASN A 320 -9.60 6.09 5.97
N PRO A 321 -10.53 6.57 6.82
CA PRO A 321 -10.22 7.51 7.90
C PRO A 321 -9.19 6.98 8.90
N THR A 322 -9.22 5.68 9.22
CA THR A 322 -8.26 5.06 10.14
C THR A 322 -6.86 5.07 9.54
N ALA A 323 -6.72 4.64 8.28
CA ALA A 323 -5.42 4.64 7.61
C ALA A 323 -4.88 6.06 7.38
N ALA A 324 -5.76 7.02 7.09
CA ALA A 324 -5.39 8.43 6.97
C ALA A 324 -4.92 9.02 8.31
N ALA A 325 -5.58 8.68 9.42
CA ALA A 325 -5.19 9.10 10.76
C ALA A 325 -3.86 8.49 11.21
N GLU A 326 -3.62 7.21 10.92
CA GLU A 326 -2.33 6.55 11.18
C GLU A 326 -1.21 7.16 10.33
N ALA A 327 -1.47 7.37 9.04
CA ALA A 327 -0.49 7.89 8.10
C ALA A 327 -0.13 9.37 8.36
N ASN A 328 -1.04 10.12 8.98
CA ASN A 328 -0.88 11.54 9.28
C ASN A 328 -1.15 11.79 10.78
N GLU A 329 -0.48 11.01 11.62
CA GLU A 329 -0.57 11.17 13.07
C GLU A 329 -0.09 12.56 13.49
N PHE A 330 -0.83 13.22 14.39
CA PHE A 330 -0.42 14.51 14.93
C PHE A 330 0.83 14.37 15.80
N ASP A 331 1.91 15.06 15.41
CA ASP A 331 3.14 15.11 16.19
C ASP A 331 2.99 16.04 17.40
N ASN A 332 2.76 15.46 18.57
CA ASN A 332 2.68 16.16 19.85
C ASN A 332 4.04 16.57 20.43
N THR A 333 5.15 16.08 19.84
CA THR A 333 6.52 16.46 20.22
C THR A 333 7.04 17.65 19.42
N ALA A 334 6.25 18.11 18.44
CA ALA A 334 6.64 19.13 17.50
C ALA A 334 6.83 20.52 18.15
N THR A 335 7.98 21.14 17.87
CA THR A 335 8.19 22.57 18.06
C THR A 335 7.70 23.31 16.82
N ARG A 336 6.68 24.16 17.00
CA ARG A 336 6.02 24.91 15.93
C ARG A 336 6.43 26.38 16.02
N SER A 337 7.02 26.89 14.94
CA SER A 337 7.38 28.31 14.80
C SER A 337 6.18 29.16 14.36
N PHE A 338 5.28 28.57 13.58
CA PHE A 338 3.97 29.13 13.22
C PHE A 338 2.92 28.04 13.36
N ILE A 339 1.72 28.43 13.78
CA ILE A 339 0.58 27.54 13.99
C ILE A 339 -0.61 28.13 13.23
N LYS A 340 -1.29 27.30 12.43
CA LYS A 340 -2.44 27.68 11.61
C LYS A 340 -2.19 28.96 10.80
N ALA A 341 -0.99 29.07 10.23
CA ALA A 341 -0.61 30.19 9.39
C ALA A 341 -1.03 29.94 7.95
N PHE A 342 -1.21 31.03 7.20
CA PHE A 342 -1.39 30.99 5.77
C PHE A 342 -0.05 31.18 5.08
N ILE A 343 0.18 30.44 4.00
CA ILE A 343 1.37 30.63 3.17
C ILE A 343 0.89 31.23 1.85
N ARG A 344 1.26 32.49 1.62
CA ARG A 344 0.93 33.24 0.41
C ARG A 344 2.04 33.07 -0.62
N ALA A 345 1.66 32.62 -1.80
CA ALA A 345 2.52 32.49 -2.95
C ALA A 345 2.87 33.87 -3.56
N PRO A 346 3.94 33.95 -4.38
CA PRO A 346 4.37 35.20 -5.02
C PRO A 346 3.30 35.87 -5.90
N ASN A 347 2.37 35.08 -6.45
CA ASN A 347 1.24 35.56 -7.25
C ASN A 347 0.07 36.08 -6.39
N GLY A 348 0.20 36.10 -5.07
CA GLY A 348 -0.79 36.62 -4.14
C GLY A 348 -1.83 35.62 -3.66
N GLN A 349 -1.82 34.38 -4.16
CA GLN A 349 -2.75 33.31 -3.76
C GLN A 349 -2.26 32.57 -2.52
N CYS A 350 -3.17 31.90 -1.79
CA CYS A 350 -2.84 31.07 -0.64
C CYS A 350 -2.71 29.60 -1.03
N LEU A 351 -1.80 28.89 -0.36
CA LEU A 351 -1.77 27.44 -0.41
C LEU A 351 -3.10 26.87 0.08
N PHE A 352 -3.57 25.81 -0.59
CA PHE A 352 -4.83 25.15 -0.28
C PHE A 352 -4.71 23.65 -0.49
N ILE A 353 -5.36 22.89 0.39
CA ILE A 353 -5.48 21.43 0.26
C ILE A 353 -6.94 20.98 0.20
N ASP A 354 -7.23 20.11 -0.76
CA ASP A 354 -8.47 19.33 -0.76
C ASP A 354 -8.18 17.97 -0.09
N PRO A 355 -8.74 17.68 1.10
CA PRO A 355 -8.47 16.43 1.83
C PRO A 355 -8.93 15.16 1.08
N THR A 356 -9.70 15.31 0.00
CA THR A 356 -10.19 14.22 -0.85
C THR A 356 -9.41 14.06 -2.16
N ALA A 357 -8.48 14.98 -2.46
CA ALA A 357 -7.71 14.94 -3.71
C ALA A 357 -6.48 13.99 -3.66
N GLY A 358 -6.36 13.21 -2.59
CA GLY A 358 -5.28 12.25 -2.37
C GLY A 358 -5.67 10.82 -2.69
N ASP A 359 -4.83 9.90 -2.23
CA ASP A 359 -5.18 8.48 -2.11
C ASP A 359 -6.04 8.23 -0.85
N PHE A 360 -6.41 6.98 -0.63
CA PHE A 360 -7.22 6.56 0.51
C PHE A 360 -6.60 6.84 1.90
N ARG A 361 -5.32 7.24 1.97
CA ARG A 361 -4.61 7.67 3.20
C ARG A 361 -4.35 9.18 3.24
N GLN A 362 -4.92 9.94 2.31
CA GLN A 362 -4.63 11.36 2.12
C GLN A 362 -3.18 11.67 1.72
N ASN A 363 -2.47 10.69 1.19
CA ASN A 363 -1.20 10.94 0.54
C ASN A 363 -1.43 11.45 -0.88
N LEU A 364 -0.42 12.15 -1.42
CA LEU A 364 -0.40 12.64 -2.78
C LEU A 364 -1.49 13.68 -3.08
N ILE A 365 -2.05 14.33 -2.05
CA ILE A 365 -2.94 15.48 -2.25
C ILE A 365 -2.14 16.59 -2.94
N PRO A 366 -2.52 17.08 -4.13
CA PRO A 366 -1.87 18.23 -4.74
C PRO A 366 -1.98 19.46 -3.84
N VAL A 367 -0.91 20.24 -3.72
CA VAL A 367 -0.99 21.55 -3.08
C VAL A 367 -1.44 22.57 -4.11
N SER A 368 -2.65 23.09 -3.95
CA SER A 368 -3.26 24.04 -4.87
C SER A 368 -3.03 25.48 -4.43
N LEU A 369 -3.26 26.43 -5.34
CA LEU A 369 -3.27 27.86 -5.08
C LEU A 369 -4.67 28.43 -5.32
N VAL A 370 -5.20 29.13 -4.33
CA VAL A 370 -6.55 29.73 -4.37
C VAL A 370 -6.50 31.18 -3.89
N GLU A 371 -7.57 31.93 -4.18
CA GLU A 371 -7.78 33.21 -3.50
C GLU A 371 -7.84 33.00 -1.98
N CYS A 372 -7.05 33.76 -1.24
CA CYS A 372 -7.00 33.65 0.22
C CYS A 372 -8.37 33.94 0.83
N SER A 373 -8.93 32.99 1.57
CA SER A 373 -10.24 33.12 2.19
C SER A 373 -10.23 32.93 3.70
N GLY A 374 -9.12 32.41 4.25
CA GLY A 374 -9.02 32.07 5.66
C GLY A 374 -9.56 30.68 6.02
N ALA A 375 -9.91 29.86 5.01
CA ALA A 375 -10.43 28.52 5.20
C ALA A 375 -9.43 27.60 5.93
N ALA A 376 -9.95 26.60 6.65
CA ALA A 376 -9.12 25.61 7.35
C ALA A 376 -8.18 24.85 6.40
N ASN A 377 -8.59 24.66 5.15
CA ASN A 377 -7.82 24.06 4.07
C ASN A 377 -6.58 24.87 3.66
N GLU A 378 -6.50 26.14 4.08
CA GLU A 378 -5.39 27.05 3.80
C GLU A 378 -4.42 27.18 4.98
N GLN A 379 -4.68 26.48 6.10
CA GLN A 379 -3.93 26.60 7.34
C GLN A 379 -2.81 25.56 7.41
N PHE A 380 -1.59 26.05 7.69
CA PHE A 380 -0.39 25.24 7.83
C PHE A 380 0.36 25.60 9.11
N ASP A 381 0.97 24.59 9.71
CA ASP A 381 1.95 24.73 10.77
C ASP A 381 3.36 24.64 10.19
N ILE A 382 4.29 25.39 10.79
CA ILE A 382 5.71 25.35 10.43
C ILE A 382 6.48 24.68 11.57
N VAL A 383 6.84 23.42 11.38
CA VAL A 383 7.48 22.56 12.39
C VAL A 383 8.99 22.55 12.21
N THR A 384 9.73 23.12 13.15
CA THR A 384 11.20 23.22 13.11
C THR A 384 11.90 22.06 13.81
N LYS A 385 11.18 21.29 14.62
CA LYS A 385 11.67 20.07 15.29
C LYS A 385 10.50 19.18 15.70
N GLY A 386 10.67 17.86 15.75
CA GLY A 386 9.67 16.90 16.19
C GLY A 386 10.05 15.46 15.84
N LYS A 387 9.09 14.52 15.93
CA LYS A 387 9.24 13.11 15.51
C LYS A 387 9.75 13.00 14.08
N HIS A 388 9.27 13.88 13.19
CA HIS A 388 9.56 13.85 11.77
C HIS A 388 10.60 14.90 11.31
N ASN A 389 11.16 15.69 12.23
CA ASN A 389 12.20 16.67 11.95
C ASN A 389 13.20 16.70 13.11
N ASP A 390 14.39 16.13 12.91
CA ASP A 390 15.41 16.06 13.95
C ASP A 390 16.11 17.41 14.24
N GLY A 391 15.84 18.43 13.40
CA GLY A 391 16.35 19.80 13.55
C GLY A 391 17.80 19.98 13.11
N LYS A 392 18.48 18.95 12.57
CA LYS A 392 19.91 19.06 12.23
C LYS A 392 20.19 19.95 11.02
N ASP A 393 19.25 20.01 10.07
CA ASP A 393 19.41 20.79 8.84
C ASP A 393 19.05 22.28 8.98
N GLY A 394 18.58 22.71 10.17
CA GLY A 394 18.05 24.06 10.37
C GLY A 394 16.86 24.36 9.44
N ALA A 395 16.11 23.32 9.08
CA ALA A 395 14.98 23.37 8.16
C ALA A 395 13.68 23.03 8.86
N ALA A 396 12.55 23.32 8.22
CA ALA A 396 11.22 23.11 8.73
C ALA A 396 10.41 22.17 7.83
N LEU A 397 9.40 21.53 8.43
CA LEU A 397 8.30 20.92 7.70
C LEU A 397 7.17 21.93 7.57
N VAL A 398 6.53 21.97 6.40
CA VAL A 398 5.24 22.65 6.19
C VAL A 398 4.15 21.60 6.34
N VAL A 399 3.37 21.69 7.41
CA VAL A 399 2.39 20.67 7.81
C VAL A 399 0.99 21.23 7.66
N SER A 400 0.08 20.52 7.00
CA SER A 400 -1.33 20.93 6.96
C SER A 400 -1.92 20.87 8.36
N SER A 401 -2.50 21.98 8.84
CA SER A 401 -3.20 22.01 10.13
C SER A 401 -4.54 21.26 10.08
N LEU A 402 -5.01 20.88 8.89
CA LEU A 402 -6.27 20.15 8.68
C LEU A 402 -6.05 18.63 8.66
N THR A 403 -5.04 18.15 7.91
CA THR A 403 -4.80 16.71 7.70
C THR A 403 -3.57 16.18 8.42
N ASN A 404 -2.71 17.04 8.99
CA ASN A 404 -1.40 16.74 9.57
C ASN A 404 -0.35 16.16 8.60
N GLY A 405 -0.66 16.05 7.30
CA GLY A 405 0.33 15.68 6.29
C GLY A 405 1.39 16.77 6.11
N CYS A 406 2.55 16.39 5.59
CA CYS A 406 3.66 17.29 5.26
C CYS A 406 3.69 17.58 3.76
N VAL A 407 3.99 18.82 3.37
CA VAL A 407 4.33 19.12 1.98
C VAL A 407 5.61 18.37 1.62
N SER A 408 5.57 17.65 0.50
CA SER A 408 6.63 16.78 0.01
C SER A 408 6.91 17.07 -1.44
N THR A 409 8.19 17.06 -1.80
CA THR A 409 8.64 17.19 -3.19
C THR A 409 9.12 15.85 -3.73
N ASP A 410 8.74 15.53 -4.97
CA ASP A 410 9.21 14.35 -5.70
C ASP A 410 9.35 14.68 -7.19
N GLY A 411 10.56 15.08 -7.59
CA GLY A 411 10.87 15.47 -8.98
C GLY A 411 10.82 14.32 -9.99
N ARG A 412 10.53 13.08 -9.56
CA ARG A 412 10.32 11.94 -10.47
C ARG A 412 8.87 11.87 -10.97
N ARG A 413 7.96 12.67 -10.41
CA ARG A 413 6.56 12.72 -10.80
C ARG A 413 6.35 13.64 -11.99
N ALA A 414 5.20 13.47 -12.65
CA ALA A 414 4.78 14.36 -13.71
C ALA A 414 4.55 15.79 -13.19
N ASP A 415 4.66 16.77 -14.08
CA ASP A 415 4.36 18.17 -13.78
C ASP A 415 2.95 18.32 -13.23
N GLY A 416 2.82 19.10 -12.16
CA GLY A 416 1.56 19.25 -11.40
C GLY A 416 1.38 18.27 -10.23
N ASP A 417 2.28 17.28 -10.11
CA ASP A 417 2.30 16.29 -9.02
C ASP A 417 3.66 16.20 -8.32
N THR A 418 4.60 17.08 -8.64
CA THR A 418 5.91 17.10 -8.00
C THR A 418 5.90 17.74 -6.60
N VAL A 419 4.81 18.41 -6.21
CA VAL A 419 4.59 18.98 -4.88
C VAL A 419 3.22 18.53 -4.34
N THR A 420 3.23 17.71 -3.29
CA THR A 420 2.00 17.11 -2.73
C THR A 420 2.07 17.03 -1.22
N MET A 421 0.92 16.97 -0.54
CA MET A 421 0.86 16.50 0.84
C MET A 421 1.15 14.99 0.89
N PHE A 422 1.95 14.59 1.86
CA PHE A 422 2.29 13.20 2.12
C PHE A 422 2.55 13.01 3.61
N SER A 423 2.39 11.80 4.12
CA SER A 423 2.79 11.42 5.46
C SER A 423 4.15 11.99 5.84
N CYS A 424 4.22 12.67 6.98
CA CYS A 424 5.46 13.23 7.49
C CYS A 424 6.52 12.12 7.69
N GLY A 425 7.76 12.41 7.36
CA GLY A 425 8.86 11.45 7.28
C GLY A 425 8.94 10.65 5.98
N GLY A 426 8.05 10.93 5.01
CA GLY A 426 8.14 10.47 3.63
C GLY A 426 7.93 8.97 3.41
N ARG A 427 7.30 8.29 4.38
CA ARG A 427 6.79 6.92 4.23
C ARG A 427 5.27 6.96 4.30
N ALA A 428 4.59 6.31 3.36
CA ALA A 428 3.15 6.43 3.16
C ALA A 428 2.27 5.98 4.34
N ALA A 429 2.84 5.33 5.36
CA ALA A 429 2.12 4.93 6.57
C ALA A 429 2.52 5.77 7.80
N GLY A 430 3.23 6.90 7.62
CA GLY A 430 3.57 7.80 8.73
C GLY A 430 4.68 7.29 9.66
N GLU A 431 5.34 6.18 9.33
CA GLU A 431 6.43 5.63 10.15
C GLU A 431 7.80 6.27 9.87
N GLY A 432 7.86 7.16 8.88
CA GLY A 432 9.12 7.79 8.49
C GLY A 432 9.66 8.65 9.62
N LEU A 433 10.97 8.83 9.67
CA LEU A 433 11.60 9.80 10.59
C LEU A 433 11.73 11.14 9.87
N THR A 434 12.95 11.57 9.58
CA THR A 434 13.22 12.79 8.82
C THR A 434 13.44 12.47 7.35
N ASN A 435 12.78 13.24 6.48
CA ASN A 435 12.92 13.12 5.03
C ASN A 435 13.29 14.48 4.43
N THR A 436 14.45 14.54 3.76
CA THR A 436 14.98 15.78 3.18
C THR A 436 14.15 16.33 2.03
N GLY A 437 13.32 15.51 1.37
CA GLY A 437 12.35 15.94 0.36
C GLY A 437 11.10 16.64 0.92
N GLN A 438 10.93 16.65 2.23
CA GLN A 438 9.86 17.37 2.94
C GLN A 438 10.37 18.59 3.71
N LEU A 439 11.69 18.74 3.82
CA LEU A 439 12.31 19.83 4.55
C LEU A 439 12.54 21.05 3.64
N VAL A 440 12.23 22.22 4.15
CA VAL A 440 12.46 23.52 3.51
C VAL A 440 13.16 24.47 4.49
N LYS A 441 14.09 25.29 3.98
CA LYS A 441 14.70 26.34 4.78
C LYS A 441 13.78 27.55 4.83
N ILE A 442 13.22 27.82 6.01
CA ILE A 442 12.36 28.98 6.26
C ILE A 442 13.08 29.91 7.22
N THR A 443 13.24 31.17 6.84
CA THR A 443 13.86 32.22 7.67
C THR A 443 12.90 33.39 7.78
N GLY A 444 12.43 33.68 9.00
CA GLY A 444 11.42 34.74 9.22
C GLY A 444 10.08 34.42 8.54
N ASN A 445 9.38 35.46 8.10
CA ASN A 445 8.04 35.35 7.50
C ASN A 445 8.08 35.36 5.96
N SER A 446 9.25 35.43 5.35
CA SER A 446 9.39 35.50 3.90
C SER A 446 10.55 34.61 3.48
N PHE A 447 10.31 33.70 2.53
CA PHE A 447 11.28 32.69 2.18
C PHE A 447 11.16 32.25 0.72
N VAL A 448 12.29 31.86 0.13
CA VAL A 448 12.31 31.11 -1.13
C VAL A 448 12.15 29.63 -0.79
N TRP A 449 11.19 28.97 -1.41
CA TRP A 449 10.88 27.58 -1.09
C TRP A 449 11.82 26.63 -1.83
N THR A 450 13.00 26.42 -1.26
CA THR A 450 13.99 25.46 -1.75
C THR A 450 13.98 24.20 -0.88
N PRO A 451 13.64 23.02 -1.45
CA PRO A 451 13.74 21.75 -0.74
C PRO A 451 15.18 21.44 -0.31
N VAL A 452 15.37 20.79 0.84
CA VAL A 452 16.72 20.46 1.34
C VAL A 452 17.42 19.41 0.48
N ASN A 453 16.67 18.47 -0.10
CA ASN A 453 17.21 17.41 -0.96
C ASN A 453 17.71 17.90 -2.32
N ASP A 454 17.27 19.06 -2.80
CA ASP A 454 17.73 19.64 -4.06
C ASP A 454 17.70 21.18 -4.01
N LYS A 455 18.90 21.76 -3.89
CA LYS A 455 19.09 23.22 -3.78
C LYS A 455 18.98 23.96 -5.10
N ALA A 456 19.03 23.25 -6.24
CA ALA A 456 18.88 23.85 -7.56
C ALA A 456 17.40 24.01 -7.96
N THR A 457 16.51 23.34 -7.23
CA THR A 457 15.08 23.29 -7.48
C THR A 457 14.31 24.14 -6.47
N CYS A 458 13.32 24.87 -6.96
CA CYS A 458 12.41 25.70 -6.19
C CYS A 458 10.98 25.20 -6.36
N VAL A 459 10.19 25.29 -5.29
CA VAL A 459 8.74 25.13 -5.36
C VAL A 459 8.16 26.45 -5.86
N VAL A 460 7.38 26.39 -6.93
CA VAL A 460 6.83 27.57 -7.62
C VAL A 460 5.37 27.37 -8.01
N PRO A 461 4.59 28.44 -8.22
CA PRO A 461 3.27 28.35 -8.85
C PRO A 461 3.37 27.75 -10.25
N GLY A 462 2.67 26.63 -10.47
CA GLY A 462 2.52 26.02 -11.79
C GLY A 462 1.35 26.61 -12.57
N ASN A 463 1.33 26.37 -13.89
CA ASN A 463 0.31 26.89 -14.80
C ASN A 463 -1.09 26.27 -14.61
N ASN A 464 -1.18 25.19 -13.83
CA ASN A 464 -2.41 24.45 -13.54
C ASN A 464 -3.05 24.84 -12.19
N GLY A 465 -2.60 25.94 -11.57
CA GLY A 465 -3.08 26.38 -10.26
C GLY A 465 -2.60 25.50 -9.09
N ARG A 466 -1.55 24.70 -9.31
CA ARG A 466 -0.90 23.86 -8.28
C ARG A 466 0.54 24.26 -8.10
N LEU A 467 1.12 23.93 -6.95
CA LEU A 467 2.55 24.00 -6.76
C LEU A 467 3.26 22.92 -7.57
N VAL A 468 4.39 23.30 -8.16
CA VAL A 468 5.30 22.41 -8.89
C VAL A 468 6.74 22.70 -8.49
N THR A 469 7.65 21.85 -8.93
CA THR A 469 9.10 22.05 -8.80
C THR A 469 9.66 22.53 -10.12
N ALA A 470 10.48 23.58 -10.10
CA ALA A 470 11.20 24.08 -11.27
C ALA A 470 12.62 24.51 -10.89
N ALA A 471 13.48 24.78 -11.88
CA ALA A 471 14.77 25.39 -11.60
C ALA A 471 14.59 26.76 -10.93
N CYS A 472 15.35 27.03 -9.88
CA CYS A 472 15.30 28.32 -9.19
C CYS A 472 15.75 29.46 -10.11
N LYS A 473 14.97 30.54 -10.17
CA LYS A 473 15.28 31.78 -10.89
C LYS A 473 16.16 32.72 -10.08
N GLY A 474 16.05 32.68 -8.75
CA GLY A 474 16.82 33.55 -7.85
C GLY A 474 16.33 35.00 -7.80
N ASP A 475 15.06 35.23 -8.12
CA ASP A 475 14.41 36.54 -8.05
C ASP A 475 13.21 36.53 -7.08
N SER A 476 12.54 37.67 -6.91
CA SER A 476 11.40 37.81 -5.99
C SER A 476 10.13 37.08 -6.43
N SER A 477 10.07 36.56 -7.67
CA SER A 477 8.93 35.79 -8.18
C SER A 477 8.81 34.39 -7.56
N GLU A 478 9.74 34.01 -6.67
CA GLU A 478 9.80 32.73 -5.96
C GLU A 478 9.65 32.89 -4.43
N THR A 479 9.35 34.11 -3.96
CA THR A 479 9.28 34.42 -2.53
C THR A 479 7.87 34.21 -1.98
N TYR A 480 7.73 33.26 -1.06
CA TYR A 480 6.52 32.99 -0.30
C TYR A 480 6.50 33.81 0.99
N THR A 481 5.30 34.18 1.45
CA THR A 481 5.10 34.91 2.71
C THR A 481 4.22 34.12 3.66
N ILE A 482 4.63 34.02 4.93
CA ILE A 482 3.87 33.41 6.02
C ILE A 482 3.07 34.51 6.71
N VAL A 483 1.76 34.37 6.71
CA VAL A 483 0.79 35.28 7.34
C VAL A 483 0.16 34.57 8.54
N ALA A 484 0.15 35.23 9.70
CA ALA A 484 -0.46 34.65 10.90
C ALA A 484 -1.96 34.42 10.70
N GLY A 485 -2.49 33.34 11.29
CA GLY A 485 -3.87 32.85 11.13
C GLY A 485 -5.01 33.83 11.43
N ASN A 486 -4.71 34.99 12.02
CA ASN A 486 -5.69 36.02 12.40
C ASN A 486 -5.64 37.26 11.48
N GLY A 487 -4.91 37.21 10.36
CA GLY A 487 -4.58 38.38 9.55
C GLY A 487 -5.01 38.34 8.07
N VAL A 488 -6.01 37.53 7.71
CA VAL A 488 -6.61 37.52 6.36
C VAL A 488 -7.86 38.39 6.35
#